data_AF-V5H0G7-F1
#
_entry.id   AF-V5H0G7-F1
#
_cell.length_a   1.000
_cell.length_b   1.000
_cell.length_c   1.000
_cell.angle_alpha   90.00
_cell.angle_beta   90.00
_cell.angle_gamma   90.00
#
_symmetry.space_group_name_H-M   'P 1'
#
loop_
_entity.id
_entity.type
_entity.pdbx_description
1 polymer ?
#
loop_
_entity_poly.entity_id
_entity_poly.type
_entity_poly.pdbx_seq_one_letter_code
_entity_poly.pdbx_strand_id
1 'polypeptide(L)'
;MFQRSALYSVLPPVVEAYITYTNTSDFKQSLHVLSDFEIDSLRPIVAFMLSRDFFTDISAKLMSALDYQNFLLYTGQVDALFPSTNFSQNTSQLSKMDQEGSILKGLDGILGAHVETFVGCRVI
;
A
#
# COMPACT_ATOMS: atom_id res chain seq x y z
N MET A 1 -8.87 -4.44 -22.43
CA MET A 1 -9.81 -4.01 -21.38
C MET A 1 -8.96 -3.45 -20.24
N PHE A 2 -8.84 -2.13 -20.14
CA PHE A 2 -8.02 -1.50 -19.09
C PHE A 2 -8.82 -1.48 -17.80
N GLN A 3 -8.28 -2.07 -16.75
CA GLN A 3 -8.86 -2.00 -15.42
C GLN A 3 -8.73 -0.54 -14.95
N ARG A 4 -9.86 0.17 -14.95
CA ARG A 4 -9.98 1.55 -14.45
C ARG A 4 -10.26 1.50 -12.95
N SER A 5 -10.32 2.65 -12.30
CA SER A 5 -10.51 2.77 -10.84
C SER A 5 -11.64 1.86 -10.32
N ALA A 6 -11.46 1.31 -9.12
CA ALA A 6 -12.51 0.59 -8.39
C ALA A 6 -13.79 1.44 -8.17
N LEU A 7 -13.65 2.77 -8.21
CA LEU A 7 -14.73 3.72 -7.92
C LEU A 7 -15.39 4.31 -9.18
N TYR A 8 -14.72 4.30 -10.33
CA TYR A 8 -15.20 4.97 -11.54
C TYR A 8 -15.06 4.07 -12.77
N SER A 9 -16.17 3.81 -13.46
CA SER A 9 -16.20 3.11 -14.74
C SER A 9 -15.61 3.95 -15.89
N VAL A 10 -15.59 5.28 -15.73
CA VAL A 10 -15.04 6.25 -16.68
C VAL A 10 -13.74 6.83 -16.12
N LEU A 11 -12.77 7.08 -17.00
CA LEU A 11 -11.53 7.75 -16.62
C LEU A 11 -11.87 9.18 -16.14
N PRO A 12 -11.48 9.58 -14.92
CA PRO A 12 -11.74 10.94 -14.46
C PRO A 12 -11.05 11.96 -15.39
N PRO A 13 -11.70 13.09 -15.74
CA PRO A 13 -11.10 14.11 -16.61
C PRO A 13 -9.74 14.64 -16.14
N VAL A 14 -9.52 14.64 -14.82
CA VAL A 14 -8.25 15.04 -14.21
C VAL A 14 -7.11 14.11 -14.60
N VAL A 15 -7.38 12.80 -14.72
CA VAL A 15 -6.37 11.81 -15.13
C VAL A 15 -6.03 11.99 -16.62
N GLU A 16 -7.03 12.28 -17.44
CA GLU A 16 -6.81 12.59 -18.85
C GLU A 16 -5.95 13.86 -19.01
N ALA A 17 -6.29 14.93 -18.30
CA ALA A 17 -5.52 16.18 -18.30
C ALA A 17 -4.05 15.95 -17.85
N TYR A 18 -3.84 15.10 -16.84
CA TYR A 18 -2.50 14.69 -16.42
C TYR A 18 -1.73 13.98 -17.55
N ILE A 19 -2.33 12.97 -18.19
CA ILE A 19 -1.69 12.21 -19.28
C ILE A 19 -1.35 13.14 -20.46
N THR A 20 -2.24 14.07 -20.79
CA THR A 20 -1.99 15.07 -21.84
C THR A 20 -0.81 15.97 -21.48
N TYR A 21 -0.79 16.50 -20.25
CA TYR A 21 0.27 17.42 -19.80
C TYR A 21 1.65 16.75 -19.77
N THR A 22 1.75 15.54 -19.20
CA THR A 22 3.02 14.82 -19.11
C THR A 22 3.57 14.41 -20.47
N ASN A 23 2.71 14.32 -21.50
CA ASN A 23 3.15 13.98 -22.85
C ASN A 23 3.54 15.18 -23.73
N THR A 24 3.48 16.42 -23.21
CA THR A 24 3.97 17.61 -23.91
C THR A 24 5.50 17.62 -24.08
N SER A 25 5.98 18.27 -25.15
CA SER A 25 7.42 18.44 -25.39
C SER A 25 8.11 19.17 -24.25
N ASP A 26 7.48 20.23 -23.74
CA ASP A 26 8.08 21.11 -22.73
C ASP A 26 8.27 20.38 -21.40
N PHE A 27 7.28 19.57 -21.01
CA PHE A 27 7.39 18.72 -19.83
C PHE A 27 8.49 17.66 -20.00
N LYS A 28 8.52 16.97 -21.14
CA LYS A 28 9.54 15.94 -21.44
C LYS A 28 10.95 16.53 -21.47
N GLN A 29 11.11 17.69 -22.10
CA GLN A 29 12.38 18.39 -22.18
C GLN A 29 12.85 18.85 -20.79
N SER A 30 11.94 19.29 -19.93
CA SER A 30 12.26 19.69 -18.55
C SER A 30 12.76 18.52 -17.69
N LEU A 31 12.33 17.28 -18.01
CA LEU A 31 12.81 16.06 -17.37
C LEU A 31 14.03 15.44 -18.07
N HIS A 32 14.52 16.06 -19.15
CA HIS A 32 15.56 15.52 -20.02
C HIS A 32 15.26 14.11 -20.56
N VAL A 33 13.98 13.81 -20.84
CA VAL A 33 13.59 12.56 -21.52
C VAL A 33 13.43 12.81 -23.02
N LEU A 34 13.59 11.75 -23.82
CA LEU A 34 13.42 11.84 -25.27
C LEU A 34 11.98 12.23 -25.63
N SER A 35 11.82 13.01 -26.70
CA SER A 35 10.50 13.51 -27.12
C SER A 35 9.57 12.41 -27.63
N ASP A 36 10.14 11.33 -28.18
CA ASP A 36 9.43 10.15 -28.68
C ASP A 36 9.05 9.15 -27.58
N PHE A 37 9.55 9.34 -26.36
CA PHE A 37 9.18 8.51 -25.21
C PHE A 37 7.76 8.84 -24.75
N GLU A 38 6.89 7.84 -24.69
CA GLU A 38 5.55 7.97 -24.11
C GLU A 38 5.61 7.80 -22.59
N ILE A 39 5.15 8.81 -21.84
CA ILE A 39 4.99 8.71 -20.40
C ILE A 39 3.65 8.04 -20.13
N ASP A 40 3.73 6.78 -19.69
CA ASP A 40 2.58 5.95 -19.35
C ASP A 40 2.52 5.65 -17.84
N SER A 41 1.30 5.57 -17.30
CA SER A 41 1.10 5.30 -15.86
C SER A 41 1.21 3.82 -15.51
N LEU A 42 1.01 2.92 -16.46
CA LEU A 42 1.00 1.47 -16.23
C LEU A 42 1.42 0.73 -17.49
N ARG A 43 2.38 -0.18 -17.35
CA ARG A 43 2.83 -1.09 -18.42
C ARG A 43 2.26 -2.50 -18.18
N PRO A 44 1.22 -2.93 -18.93
CA PRO A 44 0.57 -4.22 -18.69
C PRO A 44 1.51 -5.41 -18.78
N ILE A 45 2.49 -5.36 -19.69
CA ILE A 45 3.47 -6.44 -19.88
C ILE A 45 4.34 -6.60 -18.62
N VAL A 46 4.80 -5.49 -18.03
CA VAL A 46 5.60 -5.51 -16.80
C VAL A 46 4.77 -6.04 -15.64
N ALA A 47 3.53 -5.55 -15.49
CA ALA A 47 2.61 -6.04 -14.46
C ALA A 47 2.34 -7.55 -14.59
N PHE A 48 2.19 -8.05 -15.83
CA PHE A 48 2.01 -9.48 -16.09
C PHE A 48 3.24 -10.30 -15.70
N MET A 49 4.44 -9.82 -16.04
CA MET A 49 5.70 -10.49 -15.69
C MET A 49 5.90 -10.58 -14.16
N LEU A 50 5.41 -9.58 -13.41
CA LEU A 50 5.47 -9.53 -11.94
C LEU A 50 4.29 -10.20 -11.24
N SER A 51 3.39 -10.86 -11.99
CA SER A 51 2.16 -11.47 -11.44
C SER A 51 2.41 -12.38 -10.24
N ARG A 52 3.49 -13.17 -10.25
CA ARG A 52 3.83 -14.07 -9.14
C ARG A 52 4.20 -13.33 -7.86
N ASP A 53 4.88 -12.19 -7.98
CA ASP A 53 5.33 -11.42 -6.83
C ASP A 53 4.15 -10.74 -6.12
N PHE A 54 3.12 -10.34 -6.88
CA PHE A 54 1.89 -9.76 -6.31
C PHE A 54 1.12 -10.70 -5.38
N PHE A 55 1.21 -12.01 -5.58
CA PHE A 55 0.50 -13.02 -4.80
C PHE A 55 1.39 -13.78 -3.82
N THR A 56 2.64 -13.35 -3.66
CA THR A 56 3.56 -13.97 -2.71
C THR A 56 3.25 -13.50 -1.29
N ASP A 57 3.13 -14.45 -0.35
CA ASP A 57 3.00 -14.12 1.07
C ASP A 57 4.30 -13.49 1.59
N ILE A 58 4.19 -12.28 2.13
CA ILE A 58 5.30 -11.50 2.68
C ILE A 58 5.23 -11.36 4.20
N SER A 59 4.33 -12.06 4.88
CA SER A 59 4.06 -11.91 6.32
C SER A 59 5.34 -12.06 7.16
N ALA A 60 6.18 -13.07 6.88
CA ALA A 60 7.43 -13.28 7.60
C ALA A 60 8.43 -12.14 7.43
N LYS A 61 8.52 -11.56 6.21
CA LYS A 61 9.40 -10.39 5.95
C LYS A 61 8.87 -9.15 6.65
N LEU A 62 7.55 -8.95 6.67
CA LEU A 62 6.91 -7.84 7.34
C LEU A 62 7.11 -7.90 8.86
N MET A 63 6.91 -9.08 9.48
CA MET A 63 7.20 -9.30 10.90
C MET A 63 8.66 -8.97 11.23
N SER A 64 9.60 -9.52 10.46
CA SER A 64 11.02 -9.23 10.68
C SER A 64 11.35 -7.75 10.53
N ALA A 65 10.64 -6.99 9.70
CA ALA A 65 10.88 -5.56 9.56
C ALA A 65 10.32 -4.76 10.76
N LEU A 66 9.14 -5.14 11.25
CA LEU A 66 8.47 -4.52 12.41
C LEU A 66 9.32 -4.59 13.69
N ASP A 67 10.16 -5.62 13.83
CA ASP A 67 11.08 -5.75 14.97
C ASP A 67 12.12 -4.61 15.07
N TYR A 68 12.48 -4.00 13.93
CA TYR A 68 13.58 -3.03 13.86
C TYR A 68 13.12 -1.61 13.52
N GLN A 69 11.91 -1.43 13.01
CA GLN A 69 11.43 -0.15 12.50
C GLN A 69 9.97 0.12 12.86
N ASN A 70 9.67 1.39 13.10
CA ASN A 70 8.32 1.88 13.26
C ASN A 70 7.65 2.00 11.88
N PHE A 71 6.45 1.42 11.72
CA PHE A 71 5.69 1.48 10.47
C PHE A 71 4.37 2.25 10.66
N LEU A 72 3.97 2.96 9.61
CA LEU A 72 2.63 3.53 9.46
C LEU A 72 1.95 2.84 8.29
N LEU A 73 0.90 2.07 8.56
CA LEU A 73 0.00 1.54 7.53
C LEU A 73 -1.26 2.40 7.48
N TYR A 74 -1.64 2.84 6.28
CA TYR A 74 -2.88 3.56 6.03
C TYR A 74 -3.62 2.97 4.82
N THR A 75 -4.94 3.02 4.85
CA THR A 75 -5.82 2.51 3.81
C THR A 75 -7.00 3.47 3.62
N GLY A 76 -7.52 3.55 2.40
CA GLY A 76 -8.73 4.32 2.11
C GLY A 76 -9.98 3.53 2.51
N GLN A 77 -10.90 4.16 3.23
CA GLN A 77 -12.17 3.51 3.62
C GLN A 77 -13.00 3.05 2.41
N VAL A 78 -12.89 3.77 1.29
CA VAL A 78 -13.65 3.51 0.05
C VAL A 78 -12.80 2.79 -1.01
N ASP A 79 -11.67 2.20 -0.61
CA ASP A 79 -10.87 1.36 -1.52
C ASP A 79 -11.52 -0.01 -1.69
N ALA A 80 -12.00 -0.31 -2.90
CA ALA A 80 -12.61 -1.60 -3.20
C ALA A 80 -11.59 -2.67 -3.66
N LEU A 81 -10.38 -2.29 -4.06
CA LEU A 81 -9.32 -3.24 -4.43
C LEU A 81 -8.63 -3.79 -3.18
N PHE A 82 -8.47 -2.93 -2.18
CA PHE A 82 -7.75 -3.22 -0.95
C PHE A 82 -8.59 -2.79 0.28
N PRO A 83 -9.71 -3.49 0.57
CA PRO A 83 -10.66 -3.06 1.59
C PRO A 83 -10.02 -2.93 2.98
N SER A 84 -10.30 -1.82 3.64
CA SER A 84 -9.80 -1.52 4.98
C SER A 84 -10.14 -2.59 6.04
N THR A 85 -11.22 -3.33 5.85
CA THR A 85 -11.61 -4.47 6.68
C THR A 85 -10.57 -5.58 6.64
N ASN A 86 -10.02 -5.89 5.46
CA ASN A 86 -9.00 -6.93 5.29
C ASN A 86 -7.69 -6.49 5.95
N PHE A 87 -7.35 -5.19 5.88
CA PHE A 87 -6.19 -4.64 6.58
C PHE A 87 -6.31 -4.81 8.08
N SER A 88 -7.42 -4.38 8.67
CA SER A 88 -7.65 -4.48 10.12
C SER A 88 -7.59 -5.94 10.61
N GLN A 89 -8.18 -6.87 9.85
CA GLN A 89 -8.14 -8.30 10.19
C GLN A 89 -6.71 -8.85 10.12
N ASN A 90 -5.99 -8.57 9.03
CA ASN A 90 -4.63 -9.09 8.82
C ASN A 90 -3.62 -8.52 9.83
N THR A 91 -3.70 -7.22 10.15
CA THR A 91 -2.82 -6.60 11.16
C THR A 91 -3.12 -7.11 12.57
N SER A 92 -4.39 -7.36 12.89
CA SER A 92 -4.78 -7.97 14.17
C SER A 92 -4.31 -9.42 14.29
N GLN A 93 -4.22 -10.16 13.18
CA GLN A 93 -3.64 -11.51 13.18
C GLN A 93 -2.12 -11.45 13.36
N LEU A 94 -1.44 -10.50 12.70
CA LEU A 94 0.00 -10.28 12.87
C LEU A 94 0.35 -9.93 14.32
N SER A 95 -0.43 -9.07 14.99
CA SER A 95 -0.19 -8.74 16.41
C SER A 95 -0.40 -9.93 17.33
N LYS A 96 -1.35 -10.83 17.01
CA LYS A 96 -1.56 -12.07 17.78
C LYS A 96 -0.43 -13.08 17.59
N MET A 97 0.10 -13.18 16.38
CA MET A 97 1.26 -14.04 16.07
C MET A 97 2.53 -13.55 16.78
N ASP A 98 2.74 -12.23 16.85
CA ASP A 98 3.82 -11.64 17.65
C ASP A 98 3.62 -11.90 19.15
N GLN A 99 2.39 -11.76 19.65
CA GLN A 99 2.05 -12.07 21.04
C GLN A 99 2.24 -13.54 21.38
N GLU A 100 1.85 -14.49 20.52
CA GLU A 100 2.05 -15.92 20.73
C GLU A 100 3.54 -16.31 20.71
N GLY A 101 4.37 -15.63 19.89
CA GLY A 101 5.83 -15.71 19.99
C GLY A 101 6.40 -15.09 21.27
N SER A 102 5.71 -14.08 21.82
CA SER A 102 6.02 -13.41 23.09
C SER A 102 5.39 -14.04 24.34
N ILE A 103 4.63 -15.15 24.25
CA ILE A 103 4.16 -15.89 25.45
C ILE A 103 5.35 -16.50 26.24
N LEU A 104 6.58 -16.42 25.72
CA LEU A 104 7.83 -16.64 26.46
C LEU A 104 8.43 -15.38 27.13
N LYS A 105 7.76 -14.22 27.09
CA LYS A 105 8.22 -12.96 27.72
C LYS A 105 7.07 -12.23 28.43
N GLY A 106 6.86 -12.62 29.68
CA GLY A 106 6.68 -11.67 30.78
C GLY A 106 5.36 -10.89 30.89
N LEU A 107 4.64 -11.22 31.96
CA LEU A 107 3.63 -10.44 32.68
C LEU A 107 3.88 -8.91 32.80
N ASP A 108 2.76 -8.20 33.03
CA ASP A 108 2.57 -6.79 33.47
C ASP A 108 2.42 -5.76 32.32
N GLY A 109 1.40 -4.90 32.25
CA GLY A 109 0.25 -4.60 33.11
C GLY A 109 -0.53 -3.37 32.60
N ILE A 110 -1.81 -3.31 32.98
CA ILE A 110 -2.60 -2.10 33.31
C ILE A 110 -3.18 -1.22 32.15
N LEU A 111 -4.48 -1.45 31.92
CA LEU A 111 -5.61 -0.49 31.92
C LEU A 111 -5.64 0.72 30.94
N GLY A 112 -6.49 0.59 29.93
CA GLY A 112 -7.58 1.55 29.67
C GLY A 112 -7.26 2.87 28.97
N ALA A 113 -7.34 2.88 27.63
CA ALA A 113 -7.77 4.06 26.88
C ALA A 113 -8.49 3.63 25.59
N HIS A 114 -9.74 4.07 25.46
CA HIS A 114 -10.58 3.91 24.28
C HIS A 114 -10.01 4.79 23.16
N VAL A 115 -9.19 4.20 22.29
CA VAL A 115 -8.80 4.75 20.98
C VAL A 115 -8.87 3.57 20.01
N GLU A 116 -9.85 3.61 19.11
CA GLU A 116 -9.98 2.59 18.07
C GLU A 116 -8.74 2.63 17.16
N THR A 117 -7.89 1.61 17.34
CA THR A 117 -6.86 1.14 16.42
C THR A 117 -5.66 2.06 16.21
N PHE A 118 -4.95 2.40 17.29
CA PHE A 118 -3.48 2.52 17.23
C PHE A 118 -2.90 1.12 17.46
N VAL A 119 -2.59 0.41 16.38
CA VAL A 119 -1.75 -0.80 16.48
C VAL A 119 -0.38 -0.31 16.93
N GLY A 120 0.08 -0.85 18.07
CA GLY A 120 1.31 -0.46 18.76
C GLY A 120 2.51 -0.29 17.84
N CYS A 121 2.70 0.95 17.40
CA CYS A 121 3.97 1.49 16.97
C CYS A 121 4.51 2.21 18.20
N ARG A 122 5.78 2.01 18.54
CA ARG A 122 6.38 2.61 19.74
C ARG A 122 6.33 4.13 19.60
N VAL A 123 5.33 4.75 20.23
CA VAL A 123 5.08 6.19 20.21
C VAL A 123 6.15 6.87 21.06
N ILE A 124 6.86 7.83 20.46
CA ILE A 124 7.59 8.88 21.20
C ILE A 124 6.57 9.96 21.55
#